data_AF-A0A3M7MBS9-F1
#
_entry.id   AF-A0A3M7MBS9-F1
#
_cell.length_a   1.000
_cell.length_b   1.000
_cell.length_c   1.000
_cell.angle_alpha   90.00
_cell.angle_beta   90.00
_cell.angle_gamma   90.00
#
_symmetry.space_group_name_H-M   'P 1'
#
loop_
_entity.id
_entity.type
_entity.pdbx_description
1 polymer ?
#
loop_
_entity_poly.entity_id
_entity_poly.type
_entity_poly.pdbx_seq_one_letter_code
_entity_poly.pdbx_strand_id
1 'polypeptide(L)'
;MEHPLQRDAGQPAGALGLGQAMATRVYCAFYLFYYAAPILVAIVADSYLGRYVTLVASTVLYCLGCAILTINSVTSILERGWGIPGLVVAMFLIGLGGGGFRAIAVPFIADQQTETEARVVTLKSGEVVVTDYQITLQYIYNLCYW
;
A
#
# COMPACT_ATOMS: atom_id res chain seq x y z
N MET A 1 11.27 -18.80 35.20
CA MET A 1 12.39 -17.84 35.12
C MET A 1 11.81 -16.58 34.52
N GLU A 2 11.33 -15.70 35.39
CA GLU A 2 10.69 -14.45 35.00
C GLU A 2 11.79 -13.46 34.61
N HIS A 3 11.78 -13.04 33.35
CA HIS A 3 12.72 -12.03 32.85
C HIS A 3 12.34 -10.69 33.50
N PRO A 4 13.24 -10.04 34.26
CA PRO A 4 12.92 -8.75 34.85
C PRO A 4 12.75 -7.74 33.71
N LEU A 5 11.56 -7.16 33.59
CA LEU A 5 11.31 -5.98 32.76
C LEU A 5 11.92 -4.78 33.50
N GLN A 6 13.23 -4.63 33.41
CA GLN A 6 13.93 -3.44 33.86
C GLN A 6 13.60 -2.31 32.88
N ARG A 7 12.42 -1.72 33.08
CA ARG A 7 11.93 -0.56 32.33
C ARG A 7 12.58 0.68 32.93
N ASP A 8 13.70 1.10 32.36
CA ASP A 8 14.23 2.43 32.62
C ASP A 8 13.21 3.47 32.16
N ALA A 9 12.61 4.19 33.12
CA ALA A 9 11.49 5.11 32.89
C ALA A 9 11.82 6.28 31.95
N GLY A 10 13.10 6.45 31.55
CA GLY A 10 13.57 7.47 30.63
C GLY A 10 14.01 6.98 29.24
N GLN A 11 13.98 5.67 28.96
CA GLN A 11 14.44 5.13 27.67
C GLN A 11 13.27 4.90 26.72
N PRO A 12 13.23 5.54 25.53
CA PRO A 12 12.14 5.34 24.58
C PRO A 12 12.09 3.87 24.17
N ALA A 13 10.91 3.25 24.32
CA ALA A 13 10.69 1.85 24.06
C ALA A 13 10.95 1.53 22.58
N GLY A 14 12.02 0.79 22.29
CA GLY A 14 12.35 0.35 20.96
C GLY A 14 13.11 -0.96 21.02
N ALA A 15 12.46 -2.05 20.63
CA ALA A 15 13.07 -3.39 20.63
C ALA A 15 14.32 -3.45 19.72
N LEU A 16 14.41 -2.56 18.74
CA LEU A 16 15.54 -2.41 17.82
C LEU A 16 16.66 -1.46 18.30
N GLY A 17 16.49 -0.79 19.43
CA GLY A 17 17.53 0.08 20.00
C GLY A 17 17.94 1.30 19.14
N LEU A 18 17.19 1.64 18.08
CA LEU A 18 17.54 2.71 17.13
C LEU A 18 17.59 4.10 17.78
N GLY A 19 16.80 4.33 18.84
CA GLY A 19 16.58 5.66 19.41
C GLY A 19 15.62 6.50 18.57
N GLN A 20 15.01 7.51 19.20
CA GLN A 20 13.92 8.29 18.61
C GLN A 20 14.34 9.02 17.33
N ALA A 21 15.50 9.70 17.34
CA ALA A 21 15.95 10.50 16.19
C ALA A 21 16.23 9.63 14.95
N MET A 22 16.84 8.45 15.10
CA MET A 22 17.07 7.53 13.99
C MET A 22 15.76 6.91 13.50
N ALA A 23 14.88 6.48 14.41
CA ALA A 23 13.59 5.90 14.05
C ALA A 23 12.74 6.87 13.20
N THR A 24 12.71 8.16 13.57
CA THR A 24 12.06 9.20 12.77
C THR A 24 12.68 9.34 11.39
N ARG A 25 14.01 9.35 11.27
CA ARG A 25 14.68 9.45 9.96
C ARG A 25 14.36 8.26 9.06
N VAL A 26 14.39 7.05 9.60
CA VAL A 26 14.03 5.82 8.87
C VAL A 26 12.56 5.86 8.43
N TYR A 27 11.66 6.29 9.30
CA TYR A 27 10.26 6.47 8.96
C TYR A 27 10.05 7.51 7.85
N CYS A 28 10.69 8.68 7.94
CA CYS A 28 10.60 9.71 6.91
C CYS A 28 11.15 9.24 5.56
N ALA A 29 12.27 8.51 5.56
CA ALA A 29 12.84 7.94 4.35
C ALA A 29 11.89 6.91 3.70
N PHE A 30 11.28 6.04 4.51
CA PHE A 30 10.27 5.11 4.02
C PHE A 30 9.02 5.81 3.52
N TYR A 31 8.56 6.86 4.19
CA TYR A 31 7.42 7.65 3.76
C TYR A 31 7.68 8.27 2.38
N LEU A 32 8.86 8.88 2.19
CA LEU A 32 9.27 9.41 0.89
C LEU A 32 9.30 8.32 -0.18
N PHE A 33 9.87 7.15 0.14
CA PHE A 33 9.89 6.02 -0.77
C PHE A 33 8.48 5.51 -1.10
N TYR A 34 7.59 5.38 -0.12
CA TYR A 34 6.22 4.91 -0.28
C TYR A 34 5.41 5.79 -1.24
N TYR A 35 5.60 7.12 -1.20
CA TYR A 35 4.94 8.05 -2.11
C TYR A 35 5.65 8.21 -3.46
N ALA A 36 6.94 7.88 -3.56
CA ALA A 36 7.68 7.88 -4.83
C ALA A 36 7.51 6.58 -5.63
N ALA A 37 7.37 5.43 -4.96
CA ALA A 37 7.18 4.11 -5.57
C ALA A 37 6.05 4.03 -6.61
N PRO A 38 4.87 4.68 -6.41
CA PRO A 38 3.81 4.78 -7.42
C PRO A 38 4.30 5.18 -8.82
N ILE A 39 5.24 6.14 -8.91
CA ILE A 39 5.72 6.67 -10.18
C ILE A 39 6.41 5.56 -10.98
N LEU A 40 7.28 4.79 -10.34
CA LEU A 40 8.00 3.70 -10.98
C LEU A 40 7.08 2.55 -11.36
N VAL A 41 6.17 2.17 -10.46
CA VAL A 41 5.24 1.05 -10.69
C VAL A 41 4.22 1.38 -11.79
N ALA A 42 3.74 2.62 -11.86
CA ALA A 42 2.83 3.07 -12.92
C ALA A 42 3.48 2.95 -14.32
N ILE A 43 4.73 3.38 -14.47
CA ILE A 43 5.46 3.25 -15.75
C ILE A 43 5.55 1.78 -16.17
N VAL A 44 5.84 0.88 -15.23
CA VAL A 44 5.92 -0.57 -15.49
C VAL A 44 4.56 -1.16 -15.85
N ALA A 45 3.49 -0.74 -15.17
CA ALA A 45 2.13 -1.18 -15.45
C ALA A 45 1.67 -0.76 -16.85
N ASP A 46 1.92 0.49 -17.24
CA ASP A 46 1.44 1.03 -18.51
C ASP A 46 2.28 0.54 -19.70
N SER A 47 3.57 0.27 -19.51
CA SER A 47 4.48 -0.06 -20.62
C SER A 47 4.69 -1.56 -20.85
N TYR A 48 4.63 -2.40 -19.81
CA TYR A 48 5.12 -3.79 -19.91
C TYR A 48 4.15 -4.85 -19.40
N LEU A 49 3.63 -4.71 -18.18
CA LEU A 49 2.94 -5.82 -17.49
C LEU A 49 1.42 -5.76 -17.62
N GLY A 50 0.85 -4.58 -17.89
CA GLY A 50 -0.58 -4.33 -17.81
C GLY A 50 -1.06 -4.12 -16.36
N ARG A 51 -2.23 -3.49 -16.24
CA ARG A 51 -2.78 -3.04 -14.94
C ARG A 51 -3.14 -4.19 -14.00
N TYR A 52 -3.82 -5.24 -14.50
CA TYR A 52 -4.22 -6.38 -13.66
C TYR A 52 -3.04 -7.13 -13.05
N VAL A 53 -2.05 -7.50 -13.87
CA VAL A 53 -0.87 -8.25 -13.41
C VAL A 53 -0.07 -7.43 -12.41
N THR A 54 0.10 -6.13 -12.69
CA THR A 54 0.84 -5.24 -11.78
C THR A 54 0.11 -5.03 -10.47
N LEU A 55 -1.23 -4.96 -10.47
CA LEU A 55 -2.05 -4.89 -9.26
C LEU A 55 -1.86 -6.14 -8.40
N VAL A 56 -1.99 -7.34 -8.98
CA VAL A 56 -1.80 -8.61 -8.26
C VAL A 56 -0.37 -8.74 -7.73
N ALA A 57 0.64 -8.44 -8.55
CA ALA A 57 2.04 -8.48 -8.13
C ALA A 57 2.31 -7.51 -6.96
N SER A 58 1.76 -6.30 -7.02
CA SER A 58 1.90 -5.30 -5.96
C SER A 58 1.26 -5.77 -4.65
N THR A 59 0.07 -6.39 -4.71
CA THR A 59 -0.58 -6.99 -3.54
C THR A 59 0.26 -8.12 -2.95
N VAL A 60 0.81 -9.02 -3.77
CA VAL A 60 1.67 -10.11 -3.29
C VAL A 60 2.93 -9.57 -2.61
N LEU A 61 3.60 -8.59 -3.20
CA LEU A 61 4.77 -7.93 -2.60
C LEU A 61 4.44 -7.29 -1.24
N TYR A 62 3.29 -6.62 -1.14
CA TYR A 62 2.82 -6.03 0.10
C TYR A 62 2.58 -7.10 1.19
N CYS A 63 1.89 -8.19 0.85
CA CYS A 63 1.65 -9.30 1.77
C CYS A 63 2.96 -9.95 2.25
N LEU A 64 3.93 -10.14 1.35
CA LEU A 64 5.25 -10.68 1.71
C LEU A 64 6.01 -9.74 2.66
N GLY A 65 5.99 -8.44 2.38
CA GLY A 65 6.60 -7.44 3.25
C GLY A 65 5.98 -7.43 4.65
N CYS A 66 4.66 -7.50 4.75
CA CYS A 66 3.95 -7.63 6.03
C CYS A 66 4.33 -8.92 6.76
N ALA A 67 4.39 -10.07 6.06
CA ALA A 67 4.78 -11.34 6.66
C ALA A 67 6.21 -11.28 7.24
N ILE A 68 7.16 -10.71 6.49
CA ILE A 68 8.55 -10.53 6.94
C ILE A 68 8.61 -9.60 8.15
N LEU A 69 7.83 -8.51 8.16
CA LEU A 69 7.76 -7.60 9.30
C LEU A 69 7.23 -8.32 10.55
N THR A 70 6.15 -9.09 10.40
CA THR A 70 5.54 -9.85 11.50
C THR A 70 6.53 -10.88 12.05
N ILE A 71 7.18 -11.66 11.19
CA ILE A 71 8.17 -12.66 11.61
C ILE A 71 9.32 -11.97 12.38
N ASN A 72 9.88 -10.88 11.85
CA ASN A 72 10.98 -10.17 12.51
C ASN A 72 10.59 -9.50 13.84
N SER A 73 9.30 -9.31 14.11
CA SER A 73 8.84 -8.75 15.39
C SER A 73 8.98 -9.74 16.57
N VAL A 74 9.24 -11.03 16.30
CA VAL A 74 9.45 -12.05 17.33
C VAL A 74 10.79 -11.82 18.04
N THR A 75 10.77 -11.77 19.38
CA THR A 75 11.96 -11.47 20.23
C THR A 75 13.14 -12.40 19.95
N SER A 76 12.90 -13.69 19.71
CA SER A 76 13.94 -14.68 19.39
C SER A 76 14.71 -14.39 18.10
N ILE A 77 14.11 -13.68 17.15
CA ILE A 77 14.76 -13.30 15.88
C ILE A 77 15.53 -11.99 16.05
N LEU A 78 15.01 -11.10 16.91
CA LEU A 78 15.65 -9.84 17.26
C LEU A 78 16.99 -10.04 17.97
N GLU A 79 17.03 -10.97 18.93
CA GLU A 79 18.24 -11.35 19.68
C GLU A 79 19.34 -11.95 18.78
N ARG A 80 18.96 -12.51 17.62
CA ARG A 80 19.89 -13.04 16.61
C ARG A 80 20.45 -11.96 15.67
N GLY A 81 20.13 -10.69 15.89
CA GLY A 81 20.63 -9.55 15.10
C GLY A 81 19.88 -9.30 13.78
N TRP A 82 18.79 -10.02 13.52
CA TRP A 82 18.03 -9.90 12.26
C TRP A 82 17.01 -8.75 12.24
N GLY A 83 16.87 -8.01 13.35
CA GLY A 83 15.85 -6.97 13.49
C GLY A 83 15.95 -5.83 12.46
N ILE A 84 17.12 -5.19 12.35
CA ILE A 84 17.35 -4.08 11.40
C ILE A 84 17.31 -4.53 9.93
N PRO A 85 18.05 -5.57 9.50
CA PRO A 85 18.00 -6.00 8.11
C PRO A 85 16.60 -6.51 7.71
N GLY A 86 15.92 -7.21 8.61
CA GLY A 86 14.53 -7.64 8.41
C GLY A 86 13.56 -6.48 8.25
N LEU A 87 13.72 -5.42 9.05
CA LEU A 87 12.95 -4.19 8.93
C LEU A 87 13.17 -3.52 7.57
N VAL A 88 14.41 -3.37 7.11
CA VAL A 88 14.72 -2.71 5.83
C VAL A 88 14.09 -3.46 4.65
N VAL A 89 14.20 -4.80 4.63
CA VAL A 89 13.59 -5.64 3.59
C VAL A 89 12.07 -5.52 3.61
N ALA A 90 11.46 -5.57 4.80
CA ALA A 90 10.02 -5.40 4.95
C ALA A 90 9.55 -4.03 4.44
N MET A 91 10.23 -2.95 4.83
CA MET A 91 9.91 -1.59 4.40
C MET A 91 10.03 -1.42 2.88
N PHE A 92 11.05 -2.03 2.25
CA PHE A 92 11.19 -1.98 0.80
C PHE A 92 10.02 -2.69 0.10
N LEU A 93 9.66 -3.90 0.53
CA LEU A 93 8.56 -4.67 -0.06
C LEU A 93 7.19 -4.01 0.16
N ILE A 94 6.93 -3.51 1.37
CA ILE A 94 5.71 -2.78 1.72
C ILE A 94 5.63 -1.48 0.92
N GLY A 95 6.74 -0.74 0.80
CA GLY A 95 6.80 0.51 0.07
C GLY A 95 6.48 0.33 -1.41
N LEU A 96 7.10 -0.66 -2.04
CA LEU A 96 6.88 -0.97 -3.45
C LEU A 96 5.47 -1.52 -3.71
N GLY A 97 5.03 -2.51 -2.92
CA GLY A 97 3.73 -3.14 -3.10
C GLY A 97 2.55 -2.24 -2.73
N GLY A 98 2.65 -1.53 -1.60
CA GLY A 98 1.60 -0.62 -1.14
C GLY A 98 1.45 0.61 -2.03
N GLY A 99 2.57 1.22 -2.44
CA GLY A 99 2.57 2.34 -3.39
C GLY A 99 2.03 1.93 -4.76
N GLY A 100 2.49 0.80 -5.28
CA GLY A 100 2.01 0.25 -6.56
C GLY A 100 0.52 -0.06 -6.58
N PHE A 101 0.01 -0.71 -5.53
CA PHE A 101 -1.42 -1.00 -5.39
C PHE A 101 -2.26 0.27 -5.42
N ARG A 102 -1.88 1.30 -4.65
CA ARG A 102 -2.61 2.58 -4.61
C ARG A 102 -2.63 3.30 -5.96
N ALA A 103 -1.56 3.19 -6.74
CA ALA A 103 -1.46 3.85 -8.05
C ALA A 103 -2.41 3.23 -9.09
N ILE A 104 -2.61 1.91 -9.03
CA ILE A 104 -3.27 1.16 -10.11
C ILE A 104 -4.71 0.79 -9.76
N ALA A 105 -5.07 0.71 -8.47
CA ALA A 105 -6.40 0.28 -8.05
C ALA A 105 -7.53 1.15 -8.63
N VAL A 106 -7.43 2.48 -8.55
CA VAL A 106 -8.49 3.38 -9.04
C VAL A 106 -8.61 3.33 -10.57
N PRO A 107 -7.52 3.45 -11.36
CA PRO A 107 -7.59 3.25 -12.81
C PRO A 107 -8.15 1.87 -13.19
N PHE A 108 -7.77 0.81 -12.48
CA PHE A 108 -8.29 -0.54 -12.75
C PHE A 108 -9.80 -0.66 -12.51
N ILE A 109 -10.33 -0.01 -11.46
CA ILE A 109 -11.78 0.04 -11.20
C ILE A 109 -12.49 0.80 -12.32
N ALA A 110 -11.94 1.95 -12.73
CA ALA A 110 -12.45 2.71 -13.87
C ALA A 110 -12.48 1.88 -15.16
N ASP A 111 -11.46 1.05 -15.39
CA ASP A 111 -11.39 0.15 -16.55
C ASP A 111 -12.45 -0.97 -16.53
N GLN A 112 -13.05 -1.27 -15.37
CA GLN A 112 -14.14 -2.25 -15.31
C GLN A 112 -15.46 -1.72 -15.89
N GLN A 113 -15.55 -0.42 -16.16
CA GLN A 113 -16.73 0.16 -16.80
C GLN A 113 -16.71 -0.13 -18.30
N THR A 114 -17.47 -1.15 -18.69
CA THR A 114 -17.59 -1.63 -20.08
C THR A 114 -18.64 -0.84 -20.88
N GLU A 115 -19.63 -0.26 -20.20
CA GLU A 115 -20.68 0.56 -20.82
C GLU A 115 -20.13 1.96 -21.15
N THR A 116 -19.65 2.10 -22.38
CA THR A 116 -19.04 3.35 -22.89
C THR A 116 -20.01 4.21 -23.69
N GLU A 117 -21.09 3.62 -24.22
CA GLU A 117 -22.10 4.34 -25.00
C GLU A 117 -23.21 4.90 -24.12
N ALA A 118 -23.72 6.07 -24.50
CA ALA A 118 -24.84 6.69 -23.80
C ALA A 118 -26.10 5.84 -23.96
N ARG A 119 -26.59 5.29 -22.85
CA ARG A 119 -27.78 4.43 -22.82
C ARG A 119 -28.92 5.13 -22.07
N VAL A 120 -30.11 5.06 -22.65
CA VAL A 120 -31.35 5.43 -21.97
C VAL A 120 -31.80 4.24 -21.13
N VAL A 121 -31.90 4.42 -19.82
CA VAL A 121 -32.34 3.39 -18.86
C VAL A 121 -33.60 3.88 -18.17
N THR A 122 -34.63 3.03 -18.11
CA THR A 122 -35.83 3.29 -17.31
C THR A 122 -35.64 2.69 -15.93
N LEU A 123 -35.67 3.52 -14.90
CA LEU A 123 -35.59 3.08 -13.50
C LEU A 123 -36.86 2.36 -13.07
N LYS A 124 -36.77 1.61 -11.97
CA LYS A 124 -37.94 0.99 -11.31
C LYS A 124 -38.97 2.04 -10.82
N SER A 125 -38.55 3.29 -10.65
CA SER A 125 -39.42 4.45 -10.37
C SER A 125 -40.26 4.88 -11.57
N GLY A 126 -39.96 4.40 -12.78
CA GLY A 126 -40.55 4.86 -14.04
C GLY A 126 -39.81 6.04 -14.68
N GLU A 127 -38.78 6.58 -14.02
CA GLU A 127 -37.97 7.67 -14.54
C GLU A 127 -37.07 7.20 -15.69
N VAL A 128 -36.96 8.02 -16.74
CA VAL A 128 -36.08 7.76 -17.87
C VAL A 128 -34.82 8.58 -17.69
N VAL A 129 -33.68 7.92 -17.49
CA VAL A 129 -32.37 8.56 -17.31
C VAL A 129 -31.44 8.21 -18.45
N VAL A 130 -30.55 9.14 -18.78
CA VAL A 130 -29.44 8.90 -19.70
C VAL A 130 -28.19 8.64 -18.87
N THR A 131 -27.58 7.48 -19.06
CA THR A 131 -26.30 7.15 -18.43
C THR A 131 -25.17 7.59 -19.36
N ASP A 132 -24.29 8.46 -18.86
CA ASP A 132 -23.12 8.96 -19.58
C ASP A 132 -21.82 8.40 -18.98
N TYR A 133 -20.92 7.93 -19.85
CA TYR A 133 -19.66 7.31 -19.44
C TYR A 133 -18.71 8.29 -18.72
N GLN A 134 -18.59 9.53 -19.20
CA GLN A 134 -17.67 10.53 -18.62
C GLN A 134 -18.13 10.93 -17.22
N ILE A 135 -19.44 11.13 -17.03
CA ILE A 135 -20.01 11.44 -15.71
C ILE A 135 -19.82 10.26 -14.76
N THR A 136 -19.97 9.03 -15.25
CA THR A 136 -19.75 7.82 -14.46
C THR A 136 -18.29 7.69 -14.02
N LEU A 137 -17.33 7.93 -14.93
CA LEU A 137 -15.91 7.96 -14.58
C LEU A 137 -15.62 9.05 -13.55
N GLN A 138 -16.09 10.28 -13.78
CA GLN A 138 -15.90 11.37 -12.84
C GLN A 138 -16.45 11.02 -11.45
N TYR A 139 -17.61 10.35 -11.38
CA TYR A 139 -18.18 9.86 -10.13
C TYR A 139 -17.28 8.83 -9.44
N ILE A 140 -16.76 7.83 -10.18
CA ILE A 140 -15.84 6.81 -9.66
C ILE A 140 -14.58 7.48 -9.09
N TYR A 141 -13.97 8.39 -9.84
CA TYR A 141 -12.77 9.12 -9.37
C TYR A 141 -13.09 9.98 -8.14
N ASN A 142 -14.20 10.71 -8.13
CA ASN A 142 -14.61 11.48 -6.95
C ASN A 142 -14.83 10.58 -5.73
N LEU A 143 -15.45 9.41 -5.89
CA LEU A 143 -15.66 8.47 -4.78
C LEU A 143 -14.33 7.94 -4.21
N CYS A 144 -13.31 7.77 -5.04
CA CYS A 144 -12.01 7.26 -4.61
C CYS A 144 -11.06 8.32 -4.01
N TYR A 145 -11.31 9.62 -4.25
CA TYR A 145 -10.42 10.71 -3.86
C TYR A 145 -11.05 11.79 -2.95
N TRP A 146 -12.32 11.64 -2.57
CA TRP A 146 -13.06 12.53 -1.65
C TRP A 146 -13.25 11.88 -0.28
#